data_AF-A0A5B9CY89-F1
#
_entry.id   AF-A0A5B9CY89-F1
#
_cell.length_a   1.000
_cell.length_b   1.000
_cell.length_c   1.000
_cell.angle_alpha   90.00
_cell.angle_beta   90.00
_cell.angle_gamma   90.00
#
_symmetry.space_group_name_H-M   'P 1'
#
loop_
_entity.id
_entity.type
_entity.pdbx_description
1 polymer ?
#
loop_
_entity_poly.entity_id
_entity_poly.type
_entity_poly.pdbx_seq_one_letter_code
_entity_poly.pdbx_strand_id
1 'polypeptide(L)'
;MIDYPEHLNTKQDYLNMLSFDKVETVRRLETLLSTRFYWVFVKELSEGEEGIEDDTHKVCLTTETPVDLDGTSIAKRCQYELQESEYAPLFQLGFRVDEVEQLIKEHSQ
;
A
#
# COMPACT_ATOMS: atom_id res chain seq x y z
N MET A 1 -27.46 13.74 -11.16
CA MET A 1 -26.49 12.65 -10.95
C MET A 1 -26.02 12.80 -9.52
N ILE A 2 -26.20 11.78 -8.69
CA ILE A 2 -25.60 11.77 -7.35
C ILE A 2 -24.15 11.40 -7.59
N ASP A 3 -23.24 12.29 -7.23
CA ASP A 3 -21.82 12.08 -7.40
C ASP A 3 -21.31 11.19 -6.26
N TYR A 4 -20.40 10.27 -6.57
CA TYR A 4 -19.82 9.40 -5.56
C TYR A 4 -18.78 10.20 -4.76
N PRO A 5 -18.88 10.29 -3.43
CA PRO A 5 -18.03 11.17 -2.65
C PRO A 5 -16.55 10.86 -2.81
N GLU A 6 -15.72 11.89 -2.94
CA GLU A 6 -14.28 11.76 -3.13
C GLU A 6 -13.57 11.15 -1.91
N HIS A 7 -14.07 11.41 -0.70
CA HIS A 7 -13.44 10.96 0.55
C HIS A 7 -14.42 10.23 1.46
N LEU A 8 -14.13 8.95 1.73
CA LEU A 8 -14.84 8.15 2.73
C LEU A 8 -14.02 8.13 4.01
N ASN A 9 -14.43 8.94 5.00
CA ASN A 9 -13.65 9.17 6.22
C ASN A 9 -14.04 8.29 7.41
N THR A 10 -15.11 7.50 7.28
CA THR A 10 -15.60 6.65 8.39
C THR A 10 -16.07 5.30 7.87
N LYS A 11 -16.02 4.27 8.74
CA LYS A 11 -16.58 2.95 8.44
C LYS A 11 -18.04 3.00 7.98
N GLN A 12 -18.86 3.84 8.61
CA GLN A 12 -20.26 3.98 8.25
C GLN A 12 -20.45 4.49 6.82
N ASP A 13 -19.56 5.34 6.34
CA ASP A 13 -19.63 5.92 5.00
C ASP A 13 -19.47 4.85 3.91
N TYR A 14 -18.54 3.92 4.10
CA TYR A 14 -18.40 2.74 3.24
C TYR A 14 -19.64 1.85 3.28
N LEU A 15 -20.20 1.59 4.46
CA LEU A 15 -21.40 0.75 4.59
C LEU A 15 -22.62 1.39 3.90
N ASN A 16 -22.78 2.71 4.01
CA ASN A 16 -23.82 3.46 3.33
C ASN A 16 -23.61 3.39 1.80
N MET A 17 -22.37 3.54 1.33
CA MET A 17 -22.04 3.50 -0.09
C MET A 17 -22.15 2.10 -0.70
N LEU A 18 -21.91 1.03 0.05
CA LEU A 18 -22.15 -0.34 -0.43
C LEU A 18 -23.61 -0.57 -0.85
N SER A 19 -24.56 0.12 -0.20
CA SER A 19 -25.98 0.10 -0.58
C SER A 19 -26.30 0.98 -1.78
N PHE A 20 -25.48 1.99 -2.08
CA PHE A 20 -25.69 2.94 -3.16
C PHE A 20 -24.95 2.54 -4.44
N ASP A 21 -23.63 2.37 -4.36
CA ASP A 21 -22.75 1.94 -5.44
C ASP A 21 -21.76 0.90 -4.93
N LYS A 22 -22.18 -0.37 -4.98
CA LYS A 22 -21.35 -1.48 -4.52
C LYS A 22 -20.03 -1.61 -5.30
N VAL A 23 -20.02 -1.27 -6.59
CA VAL A 23 -18.87 -1.51 -7.46
C VAL A 23 -17.73 -0.57 -7.10
N GLU A 24 -18.01 0.73 -7.05
CA GLU A 24 -17.00 1.72 -6.66
C GLU A 24 -16.58 1.53 -5.19
N THR A 25 -17.51 1.20 -4.31
CA THR A 25 -17.20 0.98 -2.89
C THR A 25 -16.29 -0.23 -2.68
N VAL A 26 -16.58 -1.36 -3.33
CA VAL A 26 -15.74 -2.57 -3.26
C VAL A 26 -14.35 -2.27 -3.80
N ARG A 27 -14.23 -1.58 -4.93
CA ARG A 27 -12.93 -1.20 -5.49
C ARG A 27 -12.12 -0.32 -4.52
N ARG A 28 -12.77 0.60 -3.82
CA ARG A 28 -12.12 1.40 -2.76
C ARG A 28 -11.71 0.55 -1.58
N LEU A 29 -12.55 -0.37 -1.12
CA LEU A 29 -12.21 -1.31 -0.04
C LEU A 29 -11.00 -2.18 -0.42
N GLU A 30 -10.94 -2.71 -1.65
CA GLU A 30 -9.79 -3.48 -2.15
C GLU A 30 -8.51 -2.63 -2.18
N THR A 31 -8.63 -1.38 -2.63
CA THR A 31 -7.52 -0.43 -2.63
C THR A 31 -7.04 -0.17 -1.20
N LEU A 32 -7.97 0.06 -0.27
CA LEU A 32 -7.69 0.29 1.14
C LEU A 32 -7.03 -0.92 1.81
N LEU A 33 -7.47 -2.11 1.43
CA LEU A 33 -6.90 -3.37 1.89
C LEU A 33 -5.48 -3.53 1.33
N SER A 34 -5.24 -3.19 0.05
CA SER A 34 -3.91 -3.27 -0.56
C SER A 34 -2.94 -2.20 -0.04
N THR A 35 -3.41 -1.00 0.30
CA THR A 35 -2.56 0.08 0.84
C THR A 35 -2.03 -0.21 2.24
N ARG A 36 -2.49 -1.28 2.90
CA ARG A 36 -1.88 -1.74 4.16
C ARG A 36 -0.45 -2.23 3.97
N PHE A 37 -0.10 -2.70 2.78
CA PHE A 37 1.24 -3.16 2.49
C PHE A 37 2.12 -2.02 2.01
N TYR A 38 3.31 -1.92 2.58
CA TYR A 38 4.29 -0.92 2.22
C TYR A 38 5.66 -1.55 2.14
N TRP A 39 6.47 -1.00 1.23
CA TRP A 39 7.83 -1.47 1.02
C TRP A 39 8.75 -0.83 2.06
N VAL A 40 9.20 -1.63 3.01
CA VAL A 40 10.11 -1.22 4.08
C VAL A 40 11.52 -1.44 3.64
N PHE A 41 12.35 -0.40 3.77
CA PHE A 41 13.78 -0.54 3.56
C PHE A 41 14.37 -1.47 4.62
N VAL A 42 14.95 -2.58 4.16
CA VAL A 42 15.58 -3.57 5.04
C VAL A 42 17.05 -3.25 5.20
N LYS A 43 17.77 -3.18 4.08
CA LYS A 43 19.22 -2.95 4.07
C LYS A 43 19.69 -2.43 2.72
N GLU A 44 20.85 -1.78 2.74
CA GLU A 44 21.63 -1.52 1.54
C GLU A 44 22.44 -2.79 1.22
N LEU A 45 22.39 -3.22 -0.03
CA LEU A 45 23.14 -4.33 -0.58
C LEU A 45 24.50 -3.82 -1.06
N SER A 46 25.56 -4.41 -0.53
CA SER A 46 26.94 -4.08 -0.89
C SER A 46 27.28 -4.54 -2.32
N GLU A 47 28.42 -4.09 -2.84
CA GLU A 47 28.90 -4.51 -4.15
C GLU A 47 29.16 -6.04 -4.17
N GLY A 48 28.35 -6.78 -4.95
CA GLY A 48 28.39 -8.24 -5.00
C GLY A 48 27.40 -8.96 -4.09
N GLU A 49 26.61 -8.24 -3.30
CA GLU A 49 25.51 -8.82 -2.54
C GLU A 49 24.31 -9.08 -3.47
N GLU A 50 23.87 -10.33 -3.54
CA GLU A 50 22.66 -10.72 -4.25
C GLU A 50 21.46 -10.33 -3.40
N GLY A 51 20.61 -9.47 -3.95
CA GLY A 51 19.34 -9.14 -3.33
C GLY A 51 18.30 -10.24 -3.55
N ILE A 52 17.25 -10.20 -2.75
CA ILE A 52 16.14 -11.13 -2.82
C ILE A 52 15.01 -10.45 -3.60
N GLU A 53 14.54 -11.12 -4.66
CA GLU A 53 13.41 -10.69 -5.48
C GLU A 53 12.34 -11.79 -5.47
N ASP A 54 11.34 -11.60 -4.61
CA ASP A 54 10.20 -12.51 -4.42
C ASP A 54 8.91 -11.69 -4.35
N ASP A 55 7.74 -12.32 -4.20
CA ASP A 55 6.46 -11.62 -4.04
C ASP A 55 6.46 -10.59 -2.89
N THR A 56 7.28 -10.81 -1.86
CA THR A 56 7.42 -9.93 -0.69
C THR A 56 8.74 -9.17 -0.64
N HIS A 57 9.67 -9.38 -1.58
CA HIS A 57 11.00 -8.77 -1.54
C HIS A 57 11.32 -8.12 -2.88
N LYS A 58 11.85 -6.90 -2.85
CA LYS A 58 12.31 -6.24 -4.07
C LYS A 58 13.65 -5.56 -3.87
N VAL A 59 14.43 -5.51 -4.94
CA VAL A 59 15.67 -4.75 -4.99
C VAL A 59 15.41 -3.46 -5.77
N CYS A 60 15.66 -2.30 -5.15
CA CYS A 60 15.58 -1.02 -5.82
C CYS A 60 16.97 -0.43 -5.98
N LEU A 61 17.28 0.10 -7.16
CA LEU A 61 18.50 0.85 -7.43
C LEU A 61 18.22 2.33 -7.19
N THR A 62 18.80 2.88 -6.13
CA THR A 62 18.66 4.29 -5.77
C THR A 62 19.96 5.01 -6.10
N THR A 63 19.88 6.02 -6.96
CA THR A 63 21.01 6.92 -7.23
C THR A 63 20.93 8.08 -6.24
N GLU A 64 21.79 8.06 -5.23
CA GLU A 64 21.94 9.19 -4.33
C GLU A 64 23.04 10.11 -4.87
N THR A 65 22.72 11.38 -5.05
CA THR A 65 23.70 12.42 -5.37
C THR A 65 24.09 13.11 -4.07
N PRO A 66 25.28 12.83 -3.49
CA PRO A 66 25.72 13.53 -2.30
C PRO A 66 25.83 15.03 -2.60
N VAL A 67 25.22 15.85 -1.74
CA VAL A 67 25.18 17.32 -1.89
C VAL A 67 26.59 17.95 -1.75
N ASP A 68 27.53 17.23 -1.14
CA ASP A 68 28.86 17.70 -0.77
C ASP A 68 30.00 17.27 -1.73
N LEU A 69 29.75 16.46 -2.75
CA LEU A 69 30.79 15.96 -3.66
C LEU A 69 30.41 16.20 -5.13
N ASP A 70 31.42 16.61 -5.92
CA ASP A 70 31.40 17.03 -7.32
C ASP A 70 30.72 16.03 -8.28
N GLY A 71 29.39 15.93 -8.23
CA GLY A 71 28.53 15.28 -9.22
C GLY A 71 28.60 13.75 -9.32
N THR A 72 29.36 13.07 -8.46
CA THR A 72 29.45 11.60 -8.54
C THR A 72 28.21 10.96 -7.91
N SER A 73 27.25 10.59 -8.75
CA SER A 73 26.07 9.83 -8.34
C SER A 73 26.49 8.40 -7.98
N ILE A 74 26.27 7.99 -6.74
CA ILE A 74 26.57 6.61 -6.31
C ILE A 74 25.28 5.82 -6.45
N ALA A 75 25.29 4.79 -7.30
CA ALA A 75 24.19 3.86 -7.42
C ALA A 75 24.26 2.86 -6.27
N LYS A 76 23.27 2.91 -5.37
CA LYS A 76 23.13 2.00 -4.24
C LYS A 76 22.00 1.03 -4.50
N ARG A 77 22.23 -0.24 -4.21
CA ARG A 77 21.18 -1.26 -4.25
C ARG A 77 20.55 -1.34 -2.88
N CYS A 78 19.25 -1.17 -2.80
CA CYS A 78 18.51 -1.21 -1.55
C CYS A 78 17.52 -2.37 -1.59
N GLN A 79 17.59 -3.25 -0.59
CA GLN A 79 16.62 -4.30 -0.36
C GLN A 79 15.40 -3.72 0.36
N TYR A 80 14.22 -3.99 -0.19
CA TYR A 80 12.96 -3.71 0.45
C TYR A 80 12.19 -5.01 0.70
N GLU A 81 11.39 -5.00 1.76
CA GLU A 81 10.47 -6.07 2.13
C GLU A 81 9.05 -5.49 2.23
N LEU A 82 8.08 -6.22 1.70
CA LEU A 82 6.67 -5.89 1.77
C LEU A 82 6.17 -6.23 3.17
N GLN A 83 5.93 -5.20 3.97
CA GLN A 83 5.42 -5.36 5.33
C GLN A 83 4.00 -4.80 5.42
N GLU A 84 3.17 -5.44 6.24
CA GLU A 84 1.84 -4.94 6.58
C GLU A 84 1.95 -3.85 7.67
N SER A 85 1.32 -2.70 7.43
CA SER A 85 1.32 -1.58 8.36
C SER A 85 0.17 -1.71 9.33
N GLU A 86 0.49 -1.78 10.62
CA GLU A 86 -0.50 -1.66 11.69
C GLU A 86 -1.20 -0.27 11.69
N TYR A 87 -0.60 0.72 11.01
CA TYR A 87 -1.12 2.08 10.88
C TYR A 87 -1.87 2.33 9.57
N ALA A 88 -2.17 1.28 8.81
CA ALA A 88 -2.90 1.41 7.55
C ALA A 88 -4.22 2.19 7.74
N PRO A 89 -4.66 2.98 6.73
CA PRO A 89 -5.90 3.75 6.82
C PRO A 89 -7.13 2.88 7.12
N LEU A 90 -7.09 1.60 6.72
CA LEU A 90 -8.05 0.58 7.12
C LEU A 90 -8.25 0.49 8.63
N PHE A 91 -7.16 0.39 9.40
CA PHE A 91 -7.22 0.32 10.85
C PHE A 91 -7.66 1.66 11.47
N GLN A 92 -7.27 2.79 10.87
CA GLN A 92 -7.70 4.12 11.32
C GLN A 92 -9.21 4.33 11.18
N LEU A 93 -9.83 3.77 10.14
CA LEU A 93 -11.28 3.82 9.94
C LEU A 93 -12.05 2.90 10.91
N GLY A 94 -11.36 2.07 11.69
CA GLY A 94 -11.97 1.08 12.59
C GLY A 94 -12.42 -0.20 11.88
N PHE A 95 -11.90 -0.48 10.68
CA PHE A 95 -12.12 -1.73 9.99
C PHE A 95 -11.13 -2.81 10.43
N ARG A 96 -11.58 -4.05 10.42
CA ARG A 96 -10.71 -5.24 10.47
C ARG A 96 -10.47 -5.75 9.06
N VAL A 97 -9.29 -6.35 8.82
CA VAL A 97 -8.95 -6.95 7.52
C VAL A 97 -10.00 -7.98 7.12
N ASP A 98 -10.35 -8.91 8.03
CA ASP A 98 -11.37 -9.93 7.79
C ASP A 98 -12.74 -9.34 7.44
N GLU A 99 -13.17 -8.28 8.15
CA GLU A 99 -14.44 -7.60 7.84
C GLU A 99 -14.43 -7.02 6.42
N VAL A 100 -13.34 -6.37 6.02
CA VAL A 100 -13.25 -5.75 4.70
C VAL A 100 -13.18 -6.81 3.60
N GLU A 101 -12.44 -7.90 3.80
CA GLU A 101 -12.40 -9.02 2.88
C GLU A 101 -13.77 -9.68 2.71
N GLN A 102 -14.54 -9.82 3.80
CA GLN A 102 -15.91 -10.32 3.74
C GLN A 102 -16.81 -9.38 2.94
N LEU A 103 -16.79 -8.07 3.23
CA LEU A 103 -17.57 -7.08 2.49
C LEU A 103 -17.25 -7.09 0.98
N ILE A 104 -15.98 -7.18 0.62
CA ILE A 104 -15.54 -7.30 -0.77
C ILE A 104 -16.13 -8.57 -1.39
N LYS A 105 -16.01 -9.73 -0.74
CA LYS A 105 -16.54 -11.01 -1.25
C LYS A 105 -18.06 -11.01 -1.40
N GLU A 106 -18.79 -10.48 -0.42
CA GLU A 106 -20.25 -10.43 -0.43
C GLU A 106 -20.80 -9.52 -1.53
N HIS A 107 -20.11 -8.41 -1.82
CA HIS A 107 -20.57 -7.40 -2.77
C HIS A 107 -19.92 -7.47 -4.16
N SER A 108 -18.88 -8.31 -4.34
CA SER A 108 -18.25 -8.60 -5.64
C SER A 108 -19.04 -9.60 -6.49
N GLN A 109 -20.04 -10.28 -5.91
CA GLN A 109 -21.00 -11.14 -6.64
C GLN A 109 -22.18 -10.35 -7.25
#